data_AF-A0A1I2I225-F1
#
_entry.id   AF-A0A1I2I225-F1
#
_cell.length_a   1.000
_cell.length_b   1.000
_cell.length_c   1.000
_cell.angle_alpha   90.00
_cell.angle_beta   90.00
_cell.angle_gamma   90.00
#
_symmetry.space_group_name_H-M   'P 1'
#
loop_
_entity.id
_entity.type
_entity.pdbx_description
1 polymer ?
#
loop_
_entity_poly.entity_id
_entity_poly.type
_entity_poly.pdbx_seq_one_letter_code
_entity_poly.pdbx_strand_id
1 'polypeptide(L)'
;MNRWWLWAVGGAGVAALLVAGWKTFFSPDPGAALVVMLIAGGLLLLSPFVLPHLEALLVGAGGFELRLVRQIARHGAPGTARLLDNTELAEIAEAYGVIHTQLVGGTYYTVRKQVQDHLLTRAAAFAGQRTFDPAEIRAVFPVASGPVRVLLLGLMQGDPRLVDAATLTSAISVPVTATEQHQALVLAEANLRRFTEAERAPLLAAVDAADLGADDGDRRKIVDRIKAAH
;
A
#
# COMPACT_ATOMS: atom_id res chain seq x y z
N MET A 1 -6.50 -20.61 -19.75
CA MET A 1 -6.20 -19.83 -20.97
C MET A 1 -5.51 -20.76 -21.97
N ASN A 2 -6.11 -20.99 -23.14
CA ASN A 2 -5.63 -22.01 -24.07
C ASN A 2 -4.29 -21.58 -24.69
N ARG A 3 -3.25 -22.42 -24.54
CA ARG A 3 -1.86 -22.17 -24.96
C ARG A 3 -1.74 -21.73 -26.43
N TRP A 4 -2.70 -22.11 -27.27
CA TRP A 4 -2.78 -21.77 -28.69
C TRP A 4 -3.05 -20.29 -28.98
N TRP A 5 -3.77 -19.59 -28.08
CA TRP A 5 -4.05 -18.16 -28.21
C TRP A 5 -2.79 -17.30 -28.03
N LEU A 6 -1.88 -17.73 -27.14
CA LEU A 6 -0.59 -17.07 -26.94
C LEU A 6 0.31 -17.17 -28.18
N TRP A 7 0.28 -18.31 -28.88
CA TRP A 7 0.99 -18.48 -30.15
C TRP A 7 0.36 -17.67 -31.29
N ALA A 8 -0.97 -17.51 -31.30
CA ALA A 8 -1.65 -16.67 -32.29
C ALA A 8 -1.32 -15.17 -32.12
N VAL A 9 -1.31 -14.67 -30.88
CA VAL A 9 -0.93 -13.28 -30.58
C VAL A 9 0.56 -13.04 -30.83
N GLY A 10 1.42 -13.98 -30.44
CA GLY A 10 2.86 -13.93 -30.76
C GLY A 10 3.12 -13.94 -32.27
N GLY A 11 2.38 -14.79 -33.01
CA GLY A 11 2.45 -14.86 -34.47
C GLY A 11 1.99 -13.56 -35.15
N ALA A 12 0.92 -12.94 -34.66
CA ALA A 12 0.44 -11.65 -35.18
C ALA A 12 1.46 -10.52 -34.94
N GLY A 13 2.11 -10.51 -33.78
CA GLY A 13 3.19 -9.54 -33.47
C GLY A 13 4.40 -9.69 -34.39
N VAL A 14 4.83 -10.94 -34.66
CA VAL A 14 5.92 -11.22 -35.61
C VAL A 14 5.55 -10.81 -37.03
N ALA A 15 4.32 -11.07 -37.47
CA ALA A 15 3.83 -10.64 -38.78
C ALA A 15 3.81 -9.11 -38.91
N ALA A 16 3.38 -8.40 -37.87
CA ALA A 16 3.40 -6.93 -37.84
C ALA A 16 4.84 -6.35 -37.90
N LEU A 17 5.80 -6.99 -37.22
CA LEU A 17 7.21 -6.62 -37.29
C LEU A 17 7.82 -6.86 -38.68
N LEU A 18 7.44 -7.93 -39.37
CA LEU A 18 7.90 -8.21 -40.73
C LEU A 18 7.35 -7.19 -41.74
N VAL A 19 6.07 -6.82 -41.62
CA VAL A 19 5.45 -5.79 -42.48
C VAL A 19 6.05 -4.41 -42.21
N ALA A 20 6.33 -4.07 -40.95
CA ALA A 20 6.99 -2.82 -40.58
C ALA A 20 8.44 -2.77 -41.10
N GLY A 21 9.20 -3.86 -40.94
CA GLY A 21 10.58 -3.99 -41.43
C GLY A 21 10.70 -3.90 -42.96
N TRP A 22 9.71 -4.42 -43.69
CA TRP A 22 9.65 -4.28 -45.14
C TRP A 22 9.46 -2.82 -45.58
N LYS A 23 8.65 -2.06 -44.83
CA LYS A 23 8.31 -0.66 -45.14
C LYS A 23 9.44 0.31 -44.78
N THR A 24 10.25 -0.03 -43.77
CA THR A 24 11.42 0.76 -43.36
C THR A 24 12.63 0.56 -44.26
N PHE A 25 12.76 -0.61 -44.93
CA PHE A 25 13.81 -0.87 -45.92
C PHE A 25 13.75 0.06 -47.15
N PHE A 26 12.57 0.63 -47.45
CA PHE A 26 12.37 1.58 -48.55
C PHE A 26 12.31 3.05 -48.10
N SER A 27 12.58 3.35 -46.82
CA SER A 27 12.51 4.71 -46.29
C SER A 27 13.88 5.42 -46.34
N PRO A 28 13.93 6.73 -46.69
CA PRO A 28 15.17 7.45 -46.95
C PRO A 28 16.04 7.75 -45.72
N ASP A 29 15.55 7.52 -44.50
CA ASP A 29 16.28 7.75 -43.25
C ASP A 29 16.24 6.50 -42.34
N PRO A 30 17.21 5.58 -42.48
CA PRO A 30 17.15 4.26 -41.85
C PRO A 30 17.33 4.29 -40.33
N GLY A 31 17.96 5.32 -39.76
CA GLY A 31 18.29 5.39 -38.34
C GLY A 31 17.08 5.63 -37.43
N ALA A 32 16.22 6.59 -37.76
CA ALA A 32 15.05 6.93 -36.94
C ALA A 32 13.99 5.81 -36.96
N ALA A 33 13.81 5.17 -38.12
CA ALA A 33 12.87 4.09 -38.30
C ALA A 33 13.23 2.83 -37.49
N LEU A 34 14.54 2.52 -37.40
CA LEU A 34 15.05 1.37 -36.64
C LEU A 34 14.86 1.55 -35.13
N VAL A 35 15.05 2.76 -34.60
CA VAL A 35 14.86 3.09 -33.18
C VAL A 35 13.38 2.97 -32.79
N VAL A 36 12.48 3.55 -33.60
CA VAL A 36 11.03 3.45 -33.35
C VAL A 36 10.56 1.99 -33.43
N MET A 37 11.11 1.20 -34.35
CA MET A 37 10.77 -0.22 -34.48
C MET A 37 11.32 -1.08 -33.33
N LEU A 38 12.51 -0.76 -32.80
CA LEU A 38 13.08 -1.40 -31.62
C LEU A 38 12.27 -1.09 -30.35
N ILE A 39 11.86 0.17 -30.18
CA ILE A 39 11.03 0.59 -29.05
C ILE A 39 9.64 -0.06 -29.16
N ALA A 40 8.98 0.03 -30.32
CA ALA A 40 7.65 -0.55 -30.53
C ALA A 40 7.68 -2.08 -30.44
N GLY A 41 8.68 -2.74 -31.02
CA GLY A 41 8.88 -4.19 -30.96
C GLY A 41 9.21 -4.69 -29.57
N GLY A 42 10.03 -3.94 -28.81
CA GLY A 42 10.29 -4.21 -27.40
C GLY A 42 9.04 -4.05 -26.54
N LEU A 43 8.24 -3.01 -26.78
CA LEU A 43 6.96 -2.80 -26.09
C LEU A 43 5.97 -3.93 -26.39
N LEU A 44 5.90 -4.40 -27.64
CA LEU A 44 5.04 -5.52 -28.07
C LEU A 44 5.51 -6.87 -27.53
N LEU A 45 6.83 -7.08 -27.37
CA LEU A 45 7.38 -8.30 -26.76
C LEU A 45 7.12 -8.37 -25.25
N LEU A 46 7.07 -7.22 -24.58
CA LEU A 46 6.72 -7.12 -23.16
C LEU A 46 5.20 -7.13 -22.92
N SER A 47 4.41 -6.80 -23.94
CA SER A 47 2.94 -6.77 -23.91
C SER A 47 2.29 -8.04 -23.32
N PRO A 48 2.62 -9.28 -23.72
CA PRO A 48 1.98 -10.48 -23.14
C PRO A 48 2.36 -10.76 -21.68
N PHE A 49 3.43 -10.15 -21.15
CA PHE A 49 3.77 -10.22 -19.73
C PHE A 49 3.09 -9.13 -18.91
N VAL A 50 2.93 -7.95 -19.48
CA VAL A 50 2.37 -6.78 -18.76
C VAL A 50 0.84 -6.76 -18.86
N LEU A 51 0.24 -7.15 -19.99
CA LEU A 51 -1.21 -7.15 -20.19
C LEU A 51 -2.01 -7.99 -19.19
N PRO A 52 -1.67 -9.25 -18.88
CA PRO A 52 -2.44 -10.01 -17.88
C PRO A 52 -2.28 -9.43 -16.46
N HIS A 53 -1.17 -8.74 -16.18
CA HIS A 53 -1.00 -8.04 -14.89
C HIS A 53 -1.74 -6.71 -14.86
N LEU A 54 -1.79 -5.96 -15.97
CA LEU A 54 -2.58 -4.74 -16.10
C LEU A 54 -4.08 -5.03 -16.11
N GLU A 55 -4.53 -6.11 -16.74
CA GLU A 55 -5.93 -6.56 -16.68
C GLU A 55 -6.29 -7.05 -15.28
N ALA A 56 -5.38 -7.76 -14.58
CA ALA A 56 -5.59 -8.12 -13.18
C ALA A 56 -5.59 -6.89 -12.25
N LEU A 57 -4.76 -5.88 -12.54
CA LEU A 57 -4.74 -4.60 -11.82
C LEU A 57 -6.00 -3.77 -12.11
N LEU A 58 -6.49 -3.73 -13.36
CA LEU A 58 -7.67 -2.97 -13.77
C LEU A 58 -8.98 -3.61 -13.30
N VAL A 59 -9.05 -4.94 -13.23
CA VAL A 59 -10.20 -5.68 -12.68
C VAL A 59 -10.16 -5.72 -11.14
N GLY A 60 -8.97 -5.62 -10.53
CA GLY A 60 -8.79 -5.42 -9.09
C GLY A 60 -9.18 -4.01 -8.63
N ALA A 61 -8.67 -2.98 -9.34
CA ALA A 61 -8.78 -1.55 -9.04
C ALA A 61 -10.20 -1.09 -8.71
N GLY A 62 -11.12 -1.27 -9.67
CA GLY A 62 -12.50 -0.86 -9.48
C GLY A 62 -13.27 -1.70 -8.45
N GLY A 63 -12.78 -2.89 -8.10
CA GLY A 63 -13.44 -3.80 -7.17
C GLY A 63 -13.04 -3.58 -5.71
N PHE A 64 -11.77 -3.24 -5.47
CA PHE A 64 -11.23 -3.07 -4.12
C PHE A 64 -11.50 -1.68 -3.54
N GLU A 65 -11.42 -0.60 -4.34
CA GLU A 65 -11.84 0.76 -3.93
C GLU A 65 -13.31 0.76 -3.44
N LEU A 66 -14.20 0.21 -4.28
CA LEU A 66 -15.62 0.02 -3.96
C LEU A 66 -15.83 -0.90 -2.75
N ARG A 67 -14.95 -1.87 -2.49
CA ARG A 67 -15.03 -2.76 -1.33
C ARG A 67 -14.50 -2.08 -0.07
N LEU A 68 -13.46 -1.26 -0.18
CA LEU A 68 -12.82 -0.52 0.90
C LEU A 68 -13.77 0.56 1.44
N VAL A 69 -14.27 1.42 0.57
CA VAL A 69 -15.23 2.48 0.90
C VAL A 69 -16.50 1.87 1.50
N ARG A 70 -17.00 0.78 0.89
CA ARG A 70 -18.19 0.08 1.38
C ARG A 70 -17.95 -0.66 2.69
N GLN A 71 -16.75 -1.18 2.94
CA GLN A 71 -16.38 -1.82 4.21
C GLN A 71 -16.28 -0.78 5.33
N ILE A 72 -15.59 0.34 5.09
CA ILE A 72 -15.47 1.46 6.04
C ILE A 72 -16.87 2.03 6.35
N ALA A 73 -17.71 2.24 5.34
CA ALA A 73 -19.09 2.71 5.54
C ALA A 73 -19.96 1.72 6.32
N ARG A 74 -19.83 0.40 6.05
CA ARG A 74 -20.58 -0.65 6.76
C ARG A 74 -20.15 -0.81 8.22
N HIS A 75 -18.92 -0.46 8.55
CA HIS A 75 -18.39 -0.55 9.91
C HIS A 75 -18.54 0.76 10.71
N GLY A 76 -19.49 1.60 10.32
CA GLY A 76 -19.90 2.76 11.11
C GLY A 76 -19.04 4.02 10.89
N ALA A 77 -18.26 4.08 9.82
CA ALA A 77 -17.51 5.27 9.44
C ALA A 77 -17.91 5.83 8.06
N PRO A 78 -19.19 6.22 7.87
CA PRO A 78 -19.65 6.75 6.60
C PRO A 78 -18.98 8.08 6.22
N GLY A 79 -18.56 8.91 7.20
CA GLY A 79 -17.85 10.17 6.94
C GLY A 79 -16.47 9.94 6.37
N THR A 80 -15.69 9.07 7.02
CA THR A 80 -14.37 8.64 6.60
C THR A 80 -14.42 7.93 5.24
N ALA A 81 -15.42 7.07 5.02
CA ALA A 81 -15.64 6.42 3.73
C ALA A 81 -15.84 7.45 2.60
N ARG A 82 -16.66 8.49 2.82
CA ARG A 82 -16.87 9.56 1.82
C ARG A 82 -15.62 10.40 1.59
N LEU A 83 -14.82 10.64 2.62
CA LEU A 83 -13.56 11.36 2.48
C LEU A 83 -12.53 10.55 1.70
N LEU A 84 -12.53 9.22 1.82
CA LEU A 84 -11.64 8.32 1.09
C LEU A 84 -12.09 8.07 -0.35
N ASP A 85 -13.40 7.94 -0.60
CA ASP A 85 -14.01 7.70 -1.93
C ASP A 85 -13.73 8.84 -2.93
N ASN A 86 -13.46 10.05 -2.44
CA ASN A 86 -13.15 11.21 -3.27
C ASN A 86 -11.63 11.44 -3.43
N THR A 87 -10.79 10.42 -3.18
CA THR A 87 -9.33 10.59 -3.11
C THR A 87 -8.55 9.42 -3.68
N GLU A 88 -7.33 9.71 -4.14
CA GLU A 88 -6.33 8.72 -4.55
C GLU A 88 -5.88 7.80 -3.37
N LEU A 89 -6.29 8.04 -2.12
CA LEU A 89 -5.87 7.22 -0.98
C LEU A 89 -6.44 5.81 -1.02
N ALA A 90 -7.66 5.64 -1.57
CA ALA A 90 -8.24 4.32 -1.74
C ALA A 90 -7.44 3.51 -2.76
N GLU A 91 -7.04 4.15 -3.88
CA GLU A 91 -6.22 3.57 -4.93
C GLU A 91 -4.80 3.22 -4.44
N ILE A 92 -4.16 4.08 -3.63
CA ILE A 92 -2.83 3.79 -3.08
C ILE A 92 -2.90 2.68 -2.00
N ALA A 93 -3.93 2.66 -1.16
CA ALA A 93 -4.12 1.60 -0.17
C ALA A 93 -4.38 0.25 -0.83
N GLU A 94 -5.05 0.26 -1.99
CA GLU A 94 -5.19 -0.90 -2.84
C GLU A 94 -3.88 -1.34 -3.48
N ALA A 95 -3.15 -0.43 -4.13
CA ALA A 95 -1.86 -0.74 -4.74
C ALA A 95 -0.93 -1.34 -3.69
N TYR A 96 -0.97 -0.82 -2.46
CA TYR A 96 -0.27 -1.40 -1.32
C TYR A 96 -0.78 -2.80 -0.97
N GLY A 97 -2.09 -3.02 -0.88
CA GLY A 97 -2.67 -4.35 -0.62
C GLY A 97 -2.27 -5.40 -1.67
N VAL A 98 -2.30 -5.03 -2.96
CA VAL A 98 -1.87 -5.90 -4.07
C VAL A 98 -0.37 -6.17 -3.99
N ILE A 99 0.46 -5.14 -3.82
CA ILE A 99 1.91 -5.27 -3.69
C ILE A 99 2.28 -6.12 -2.47
N HIS A 100 1.61 -5.91 -1.33
CA HIS A 100 1.90 -6.65 -0.10
C HIS A 100 1.50 -8.13 -0.20
N THR A 101 0.45 -8.45 -0.96
CA THR A 101 -0.02 -9.84 -1.17
C THR A 101 0.69 -10.55 -2.31
N GLN A 102 1.14 -9.85 -3.35
CA GLN A 102 1.77 -10.44 -4.54
C GLN A 102 3.30 -10.45 -4.48
N LEU A 103 3.94 -9.47 -3.84
CA LEU A 103 5.40 -9.37 -3.73
C LEU A 103 5.90 -10.01 -2.44
N VAL A 104 5.54 -11.29 -2.25
CA VAL A 104 5.98 -12.09 -1.10
C VAL A 104 7.41 -12.58 -1.34
N GLY A 105 8.40 -11.84 -0.82
CA GLY A 105 9.80 -12.24 -0.87
C GLY A 105 10.77 -11.11 -0.49
N GLY A 106 11.95 -11.47 0.00
CA GLY A 106 13.00 -10.50 0.40
C GLY A 106 13.48 -9.60 -0.74
N THR A 107 13.45 -10.10 -1.98
CA THR A 107 13.92 -9.40 -3.20
C THR A 107 13.19 -8.08 -3.47
N TYR A 108 11.94 -7.96 -3.06
CA TYR A 108 11.10 -6.77 -3.28
C TYR A 108 10.90 -5.94 -2.02
N TYR A 109 11.68 -6.19 -0.96
CA TYR A 109 11.57 -5.47 0.31
C TYR A 109 11.67 -3.96 0.14
N THR A 110 12.67 -3.48 -0.62
CA THR A 110 12.89 -2.04 -0.83
C THR A 110 11.71 -1.36 -1.53
N VAL A 111 11.15 -2.00 -2.57
CA VAL A 111 9.99 -1.48 -3.29
C VAL A 111 8.76 -1.47 -2.40
N ARG A 112 8.52 -2.55 -1.64
CA ARG A 112 7.42 -2.61 -0.66
C ARG A 112 7.52 -1.49 0.37
N LYS A 113 8.73 -1.26 0.90
CA LYS A 113 9.00 -0.18 1.85
C LYS A 113 8.73 1.20 1.24
N GLN A 114 9.21 1.47 0.03
CA GLN A 114 8.97 2.74 -0.67
C GLN A 114 7.48 3.02 -0.89
N VAL A 115 6.72 2.01 -1.34
CA VAL A 115 5.28 2.15 -1.56
C VAL A 115 4.55 2.40 -0.25
N GLN A 116 4.94 1.69 0.81
CA GLN A 116 4.40 1.88 2.14
C GLN A 116 4.67 3.29 2.68
N ASP A 117 5.92 3.76 2.57
CA ASP A 117 6.31 5.10 3.03
C ASP A 117 5.56 6.19 2.25
N HIS A 118 5.32 5.96 0.94
CA HIS A 118 4.50 6.85 0.13
C HIS A 118 3.04 6.88 0.60
N LEU A 119 2.44 5.71 0.86
CA LEU A 119 1.07 5.59 1.39
C LEU A 119 0.93 6.35 2.72
N LEU A 120 1.86 6.13 3.66
CA LEU A 120 1.85 6.78 4.97
C LEU A 120 2.01 8.29 4.85
N THR A 121 2.95 8.76 4.02
CA THR A 121 3.17 10.19 3.80
C THR A 121 1.93 10.87 3.21
N ARG A 122 1.27 10.23 2.24
CA ARG A 122 0.06 10.76 1.62
C ARG A 122 -1.11 10.76 2.60
N ALA A 123 -1.29 9.69 3.37
CA ALA A 123 -2.31 9.61 4.40
C ALA A 123 -2.13 10.71 5.45
N ALA A 124 -0.91 10.91 5.94
CA ALA A 124 -0.60 11.97 6.91
C ALA A 124 -0.87 13.36 6.32
N ALA A 125 -0.42 13.64 5.10
CA ALA A 125 -0.68 14.90 4.43
C ALA A 125 -2.20 15.17 4.26
N PHE A 126 -2.97 14.13 3.96
CA PHE A 126 -4.40 14.23 3.78
C PHE A 126 -5.15 14.49 5.10
N ALA A 127 -4.75 13.81 6.18
CA ALA A 127 -5.28 14.07 7.52
C ALA A 127 -4.97 15.50 8.01
N GLY A 128 -3.86 16.09 7.56
CA GLY A 128 -3.58 17.51 7.81
C GLY A 128 -4.52 18.49 7.07
N GLN A 129 -5.16 18.05 5.98
CA GLN A 129 -6.01 18.89 5.13
C GLN A 129 -7.52 18.67 5.37
N ARG A 130 -7.90 17.52 5.91
CA ARG A 130 -9.31 17.12 6.13
C ARG A 130 -9.52 16.71 7.57
N THR A 131 -10.68 17.07 8.12
CA THR A 131 -11.06 16.64 9.46
C THR A 131 -11.73 15.28 9.40
N PHE A 132 -11.04 14.27 9.89
CA PHE A 132 -11.60 12.94 10.15
C PHE A 132 -12.21 12.90 11.56
N ASP A 133 -13.20 12.04 11.75
CA ASP A 133 -13.81 11.82 13.06
C ASP A 133 -13.00 10.75 13.84
N PRO A 134 -12.41 11.07 15.01
CA PRO A 134 -11.71 10.11 15.84
C PRO A 134 -12.57 8.91 16.27
N ALA A 135 -13.88 9.08 16.44
CA ALA A 135 -14.78 7.99 16.80
C ALA A 135 -14.94 6.99 15.65
N GLU A 136 -15.04 7.48 14.41
CA GLU A 136 -15.13 6.64 13.22
C GLU A 136 -13.84 5.84 12.99
N ILE A 137 -12.68 6.49 13.12
CA ILE A 137 -11.38 5.82 12.96
C ILE A 137 -11.22 4.69 13.99
N ARG A 138 -11.59 4.94 15.25
CA ARG A 138 -11.58 3.94 16.33
C ARG A 138 -12.54 2.77 16.07
N ALA A 139 -13.71 3.03 15.50
CA ALA A 139 -14.69 1.99 15.21
C ALA A 139 -14.22 1.07 14.06
N VAL A 140 -13.53 1.61 13.06
CA VAL A 140 -13.09 0.87 11.88
C VAL A 140 -11.81 0.06 12.11
N PHE A 141 -10.88 0.60 12.90
CA PHE A 141 -9.56 0.00 13.07
C PHE A 141 -9.56 -1.50 13.44
N PRO A 142 -10.38 -1.98 14.40
CA PRO A 142 -10.37 -3.39 14.80
C PRO A 142 -10.81 -4.36 13.70
N VAL A 143 -11.65 -3.90 12.77
CA VAL A 143 -12.27 -4.72 11.71
C VAL A 143 -11.66 -4.47 10.33
N ALA A 144 -10.71 -3.54 10.24
CA ALA A 144 -9.99 -3.21 9.03
C ALA A 144 -8.96 -4.28 8.66
N SER A 145 -8.71 -4.47 7.37
CA SER A 145 -7.62 -5.32 6.88
C SER A 145 -6.26 -4.68 7.16
N GLY A 146 -5.17 -5.48 7.12
CA GLY A 146 -3.81 -4.99 7.39
C GLY A 146 -3.43 -3.72 6.61
N PRO A 147 -3.59 -3.67 5.27
CA PRO A 147 -3.37 -2.46 4.46
C PRO A 147 -4.13 -1.23 4.96
N VAL A 148 -5.38 -1.44 5.38
CA VAL A 148 -6.28 -0.37 5.84
C VAL A 148 -5.88 0.10 7.23
N ARG A 149 -5.50 -0.81 8.13
CA ARG A 149 -4.96 -0.44 9.44
C ARG A 149 -3.69 0.39 9.28
N VAL A 150 -2.79 0.04 8.37
CA VAL A 150 -1.60 0.85 8.04
C VAL A 150 -1.98 2.23 7.50
N LEU A 151 -2.97 2.33 6.61
CA LEU A 151 -3.49 3.62 6.15
C LEU A 151 -4.04 4.46 7.31
N LEU A 152 -4.84 3.87 8.21
CA LEU A 152 -5.40 4.57 9.37
C LEU A 152 -4.30 5.06 10.32
N LEU A 153 -3.24 4.28 10.54
CA LEU A 153 -2.06 4.74 11.30
C LEU A 153 -1.37 5.91 10.56
N GLY A 154 -1.31 5.89 9.23
CA GLY A 154 -0.83 7.03 8.45
C GLY A 154 -1.68 8.29 8.64
N LEU A 155 -3.00 8.18 8.69
CA LEU A 155 -3.89 9.32 9.02
C LEU A 155 -3.59 9.86 10.43
N MET A 156 -3.38 8.97 11.40
CA MET A 156 -3.02 9.34 12.77
C MET A 156 -1.67 10.07 12.88
N GLN A 157 -0.72 9.78 11.98
CA GLN A 157 0.55 10.52 11.90
C GLN A 157 0.33 11.98 11.44
N GLY A 158 -0.68 12.22 10.61
CA GLY A 158 -1.01 13.55 10.10
C GLY A 158 -1.91 14.38 11.02
N ASP A 159 -2.86 13.74 11.72
CA ASP A 159 -3.74 14.39 12.69
C ASP A 159 -3.63 13.73 14.06
N PRO A 160 -2.91 14.36 15.01
CA PRO A 160 -2.70 13.80 16.34
C PRO A 160 -3.97 13.71 17.21
N ARG A 161 -5.13 14.21 16.75
CA ARG A 161 -6.44 14.00 17.39
C ARG A 161 -7.02 12.61 17.11
N LEU A 162 -6.57 11.96 16.05
CA LEU A 162 -7.02 10.62 15.67
C LEU A 162 -6.29 9.52 16.45
N VAL A 163 -5.18 9.87 17.10
CA VAL A 163 -4.37 8.94 17.90
C VAL A 163 -5.09 8.62 19.21
N ASP A 164 -5.29 7.33 19.48
CA ASP A 164 -5.77 6.85 20.78
C ASP A 164 -4.96 5.65 21.29
N ALA A 165 -4.77 5.58 22.60
CA ALA A 165 -3.92 4.57 23.22
C ALA A 165 -4.47 3.14 23.05
N ALA A 166 -5.79 2.95 23.00
CA ALA A 166 -6.39 1.62 22.88
C ALA A 166 -6.13 1.01 21.50
N THR A 167 -6.24 1.81 20.43
CA THR A 167 -5.88 1.41 19.07
C THR A 167 -4.40 1.07 18.96
N LEU A 168 -3.50 1.92 19.49
CA LEU A 168 -2.07 1.63 19.47
C LEU A 168 -1.73 0.35 20.25
N THR A 169 -2.37 0.14 21.41
CA THR A 169 -2.23 -1.08 22.22
C THR A 169 -2.63 -2.31 21.39
N SER A 170 -3.80 -2.28 20.75
CA SER A 170 -4.26 -3.38 19.90
C SER A 170 -3.32 -3.66 18.72
N ALA A 171 -2.83 -2.61 18.06
CA ALA A 171 -1.92 -2.71 16.92
C ALA A 171 -0.52 -3.24 17.29
N ILE A 172 -0.11 -3.07 18.55
CA ILE A 172 1.17 -3.56 19.07
C ILE A 172 1.05 -5.01 19.55
N SER A 173 0.00 -5.32 20.32
CA SER A 173 -0.20 -6.64 20.93
C SER A 173 -0.66 -7.70 19.95
N VAL A 174 -1.55 -7.35 19.01
CA VAL A 174 -2.12 -8.29 18.04
C VAL A 174 -2.07 -7.67 16.64
N PRO A 175 -0.86 -7.45 16.09
CA PRO A 175 -0.71 -6.88 14.76
C PRO A 175 -1.18 -7.84 13.67
N VAL A 176 -1.82 -7.33 12.63
CA VAL A 176 -2.12 -8.08 11.40
C VAL A 176 -0.86 -8.20 10.53
N THR A 177 0.03 -7.21 10.58
CA THR A 177 1.29 -7.20 9.82
C THR A 177 2.45 -6.62 10.65
N ALA A 178 3.69 -7.01 10.34
CA ALA A 178 4.87 -6.42 10.95
C ALA A 178 4.98 -4.90 10.73
N THR A 179 4.54 -4.43 9.56
CA THR A 179 4.45 -3.00 9.22
C THR A 179 3.50 -2.27 10.17
N GLU A 180 2.32 -2.81 10.39
CA GLU A 180 1.34 -2.21 11.30
C GLU A 180 1.94 -2.04 12.71
N GLN A 181 2.55 -3.10 13.23
CA GLN A 181 3.19 -3.06 14.55
C GLN A 181 4.29 -1.98 14.59
N HIS A 182 5.10 -1.88 13.54
CA HIS A 182 6.14 -0.87 13.44
C HIS A 182 5.56 0.56 13.47
N GLN A 183 4.53 0.84 12.67
CA GLN A 183 3.92 2.17 12.64
C GLN A 183 3.19 2.52 13.95
N ALA A 184 2.59 1.53 14.61
CA ALA A 184 1.98 1.72 15.92
C ALA A 184 3.03 2.05 16.99
N LEU A 185 4.19 1.39 16.97
CA LEU A 185 5.31 1.72 17.86
C LEU A 185 5.84 3.14 17.63
N VAL A 186 5.97 3.58 16.38
CA VAL A 186 6.37 4.96 16.05
C VAL A 186 5.38 5.98 16.61
N LEU A 187 4.08 5.73 16.44
CA LEU A 187 3.03 6.60 17.00
C LEU A 187 3.01 6.58 18.52
N ALA A 188 3.24 5.42 19.15
CA ALA A 188 3.32 5.30 20.59
C ALA A 188 4.50 6.12 21.15
N GLU A 189 5.69 6.00 20.54
CA GLU A 189 6.86 6.79 20.90
C GLU A 189 6.58 8.29 20.83
N ALA A 190 5.98 8.75 19.73
CA ALA A 190 5.71 10.17 19.51
C ALA A 190 4.63 10.75 20.44
N ASN A 191 3.68 9.93 20.90
CA ASN A 191 2.49 10.38 21.63
C ASN A 191 2.45 9.96 23.10
N LEU A 192 3.43 9.20 23.59
CA LEU A 192 3.43 8.63 24.95
C LEU A 192 3.12 9.69 26.03
N ARG A 193 3.74 10.88 25.89
CA ARG A 193 3.58 11.99 26.85
C ARG A 193 2.21 12.64 26.84
N ARG A 194 1.42 12.45 25.78
CA ARG A 194 0.06 13.00 25.64
C ARG A 194 -1.00 12.14 26.31
N PHE A 195 -0.72 10.86 26.52
CA PHE A 195 -1.64 9.94 27.18
C PHE A 195 -1.62 10.12 28.70
N THR A 196 -2.80 9.92 29.29
CA THR A 196 -2.97 9.81 30.74
C THR A 196 -2.28 8.56 31.27
N GLU A 197 -2.03 8.49 32.57
CA GLU A 197 -1.40 7.32 33.18
C GLU A 197 -2.21 6.03 32.97
N ALA A 198 -3.54 6.13 33.05
CA ALA A 198 -4.46 5.02 32.83
C ALA A 198 -4.41 4.47 31.39
N GLU A 199 -4.09 5.32 30.41
CA GLU A 199 -3.90 4.93 29.01
C GLU A 199 -2.48 4.44 28.72
N ARG A 200 -1.49 5.02 29.42
CA ARG A 200 -0.08 4.70 29.21
C ARG A 200 0.30 3.34 29.76
N ALA A 201 -0.21 2.97 30.93
CA ALA A 201 0.07 1.68 31.57
C ALA A 201 -0.24 0.47 30.65
N PRO A 202 -1.44 0.33 30.05
CA PRO A 202 -1.72 -0.79 29.14
C PRO A 202 -0.90 -0.72 27.85
N LEU A 203 -0.63 0.49 27.33
CA LEU A 203 0.19 0.67 26.13
C LEU A 203 1.64 0.22 26.37
N LEU A 204 2.23 0.57 27.51
CA LEU A 204 3.58 0.14 27.88
C LEU A 204 3.64 -1.36 28.13
N ALA A 205 2.64 -1.93 28.81
CA ALA A 205 2.55 -3.38 28.98
C ALA A 205 2.49 -4.11 27.62
N ALA A 206 1.77 -3.54 26.64
CA ALA A 206 1.74 -4.06 25.27
C ALA A 206 3.09 -3.93 24.56
N VAL A 207 3.81 -2.82 24.75
CA VAL A 207 5.18 -2.62 24.24
C VAL A 207 6.14 -3.63 24.84
N ASP A 208 6.02 -3.92 26.14
CA ASP A 208 6.89 -4.87 26.85
C ASP A 208 6.66 -6.31 26.42
N ALA A 209 5.41 -6.68 26.17
CA ALA A 209 5.01 -8.03 25.77
C ALA A 209 5.00 -8.25 24.25
N ALA A 210 5.37 -7.25 23.45
CA ALA A 210 5.27 -7.31 22.00
C ALA A 210 6.18 -8.42 21.42
N ASP A 211 5.58 -9.37 20.69
CA ASP A 211 6.35 -10.27 19.83
C ASP A 211 6.76 -9.52 18.57
N LEU A 212 8.07 -9.27 18.43
CA LEU A 212 8.62 -8.52 17.32
C LEU A 212 9.05 -9.43 16.16
N GLY A 213 9.07 -10.75 16.31
CA GLY A 213 9.52 -11.69 15.27
C GLY A 213 11.02 -11.58 14.92
N ALA A 214 11.43 -12.27 13.84
CA ALA A 214 12.85 -12.48 13.51
C ALA A 214 13.57 -11.28 12.85
N ASP A 215 12.87 -10.47 12.06
CA ASP A 215 13.39 -9.22 11.45
C ASP A 215 12.91 -8.00 12.25
N ASP A 216 13.43 -7.85 13.47
CA ASP A 216 12.93 -6.86 14.44
C ASP A 216 13.86 -5.69 14.74
N GLY A 217 15.02 -5.59 14.08
CA GLY A 217 16.05 -4.62 14.42
C GLY A 217 15.55 -3.18 14.55
N ASP A 218 14.64 -2.74 13.69
CA ASP A 218 14.07 -1.39 13.77
C ASP A 218 12.95 -1.25 14.81
N ARG A 219 12.10 -2.29 14.98
CA ARG A 219 11.04 -2.30 16.00
C ARG A 219 11.63 -2.35 17.41
N ARG A 220 12.65 -3.18 17.62
CA ARG A 220 13.36 -3.30 18.90
C ARG A 220 13.99 -1.98 19.32
N LYS A 221 14.64 -1.27 18.40
CA LYS A 221 15.18 0.08 18.66
C LYS A 221 14.10 1.07 19.11
N ILE A 222 12.88 0.99 18.57
CA ILE A 222 11.77 1.86 19.00
C ILE A 222 11.33 1.49 20.41
N VAL A 223 11.15 0.19 20.68
CA VAL A 223 10.80 -0.31 22.03
C VAL A 223 11.82 0.16 23.07
N ASP A 224 13.12 0.05 22.78
CA ASP A 224 14.18 0.47 23.68
C ASP A 224 14.13 1.99 23.97
N ARG A 225 13.80 2.81 22.97
CA ARG A 225 13.62 4.26 23.16
C ARG A 225 12.38 4.61 23.97
N ILE A 226 11.27 3.90 23.74
CA ILE A 226 10.05 4.05 24.55
C ILE A 226 10.36 3.74 26.01
N LYS A 227 11.09 2.66 26.27
CA LYS A 227 11.52 2.24 27.62
C LYS A 227 12.48 3.24 28.28
N ALA A 228 13.42 3.79 27.53
CA ALA A 228 14.36 4.77 28.05
C ALA A 228 13.73 6.14 28.37
N ALA A 229 12.55 6.42 27.79
CA ALA A 229 11.85 7.70 27.94
C ALA A 229 10.81 7.70 29.08
N HIS A 230 10.61 6.55 29.75
CA HIS A 230 9.66 6.36 30.84
C HIS A 230 10.37 5.99 32.14
#